data_AF-A0A926BBL7-F1
#
_entry.id   AF-A0A926BBL7-F1
#
_cell.length_a   1.000
_cell.length_b   1.000
_cell.length_c   1.000
_cell.angle_alpha   90.00
_cell.angle_beta   90.00
_cell.angle_gamma   90.00
#
_symmetry.space_group_name_H-M   'P 1'
#
loop_
_entity.id
_entity.type
_entity.pdbx_description
1 polymer ?
#
loop_
_entity_poly.entity_id
_entity_poly.type
_entity_poly.pdbx_seq_one_letter_code
_entity_poly.pdbx_strand_id
1 'polypeptide(L)'
;MTPLTLALFGFGFILLCATAPFLSRFLCRVWHLEKPNFAGSVIPAATGLTFLLIGAVVYALLPTTGATLGFAYAPSFLMVCVGFGILGLFDDKYGSRAVGGFKGHLGSLLKGKPTTGAIKLIVGGILALLAAFLIHRTDWG
;
A
#
# COMPACT_ATOMS: atom_id res chain seq x y z
N MET A 1 -3.90 -25.47 2.82
CA MET A 1 -4.81 -24.36 3.14
C MET A 1 -6.18 -24.95 3.47
N THR A 2 -6.86 -24.50 4.53
CA THR A 2 -8.16 -25.06 4.91
C THR A 2 -9.28 -24.51 4.01
N PRO A 3 -10.41 -25.23 3.81
CA PRO A 3 -11.57 -24.69 3.08
C PRO A 3 -12.06 -23.35 3.65
N LEU A 4 -11.98 -23.19 4.97
CA LEU A 4 -12.33 -21.96 5.67
C LEU A 4 -11.37 -20.80 5.33
N THR A 5 -10.08 -21.09 5.14
CA THR A 5 -9.10 -20.10 4.67
C THR A 5 -9.46 -19.59 3.27
N LEU A 6 -9.81 -20.50 2.35
CA LEU A 6 -10.22 -20.13 0.98
C LEU A 6 -11.52 -19.33 0.97
N ALA A 7 -12.49 -19.72 1.82
CA ALA A 7 -13.74 -18.99 1.98
C ALA A 7 -13.51 -17.55 2.48
N LEU A 8 -12.59 -17.36 3.43
CA LEU A 8 -12.20 -16.03 3.92
C LEU A 8 -11.60 -15.16 2.81
N PHE A 9 -10.69 -15.71 1.99
CA PHE A 9 -10.13 -14.98 0.85
C PHE A 9 -11.19 -14.63 -0.21
N GLY A 10 -12.09 -15.57 -0.53
CA GLY A 10 -13.20 -15.34 -1.43
C GLY A 10 -14.14 -14.26 -0.91
N PHE A 11 -14.50 -14.31 0.36
CA PHE A 11 -15.30 -13.27 1.03
C PHE A 11 -14.60 -11.91 0.99
N GLY A 12 -13.31 -11.85 1.31
CA GLY A 12 -12.51 -10.63 1.24
C GLY A 12 -12.48 -10.02 -0.17
N PHE A 13 -12.36 -10.85 -1.21
CA PHE A 13 -12.40 -10.41 -2.60
C PHE A 13 -13.77 -9.85 -3.00
N ILE A 14 -14.85 -10.54 -2.60
CA ILE A 14 -16.22 -10.06 -2.85
C ILE A 14 -16.45 -8.72 -2.12
N LEU A 15 -16.06 -8.63 -0.86
CA LEU A 15 -16.17 -7.41 -0.06
C LEU A 15 -15.39 -6.27 -0.70
N LEU A 16 -14.18 -6.53 -1.18
CA LEU A 16 -13.38 -5.57 -1.95
C LEU A 16 -14.11 -5.10 -3.19
N CYS A 17 -14.56 -5.99 -4.06
CA CYS A 17 -15.28 -5.61 -5.28
C CYS A 17 -16.55 -4.80 -4.99
N ALA A 18 -17.31 -5.19 -3.95
CA ALA A 18 -18.56 -4.51 -3.57
C ALA A 18 -18.33 -3.13 -2.96
N THR A 19 -17.31 -2.97 -2.12
CA THR A 19 -17.10 -1.74 -1.34
C THR A 19 -16.09 -0.78 -1.98
N ALA A 20 -15.16 -1.27 -2.81
CA ALA A 20 -14.14 -0.45 -3.46
C ALA A 20 -14.67 0.81 -4.17
N PRO A 21 -15.72 0.76 -5.01
CA PRO A 21 -16.19 1.95 -5.72
C PRO A 21 -16.77 2.99 -4.76
N PHE A 22 -17.43 2.58 -3.68
CA PHE A 22 -18.02 3.49 -2.71
C PHE A 22 -16.97 4.04 -1.75
N LEU A 23 -16.18 3.16 -1.13
CA LEU A 23 -15.19 3.51 -0.12
C LEU A 23 -14.07 4.37 -0.70
N SER A 24 -13.58 4.07 -1.92
CA SER A 24 -12.55 4.90 -2.56
C SER A 24 -13.05 6.31 -2.87
N ARG A 25 -14.29 6.45 -3.37
CA ARG A 25 -14.92 7.76 -3.62
C ARG A 25 -15.11 8.54 -2.33
N PHE A 26 -15.60 7.89 -1.28
CA PHE A 26 -15.78 8.52 0.03
C PHE A 26 -14.45 9.01 0.61
N LEU A 27 -13.45 8.13 0.71
CA LEU A 27 -12.13 8.47 1.26
C LEU A 27 -11.43 9.55 0.43
N CYS A 28 -11.46 9.44 -0.90
CA CYS A 28 -10.84 10.45 -1.77
C CYS A 28 -11.53 11.80 -1.67
N ARG A 29 -12.86 11.84 -1.50
CA ARG A 29 -13.59 13.09 -1.31
C ARG A 29 -13.24 13.75 0.03
N VAL A 30 -13.19 12.97 1.12
CA VAL A 30 -12.87 13.48 2.46
C VAL A 30 -11.43 14.00 2.54
N TRP A 31 -10.50 13.38 1.81
CA TRP A 31 -9.07 13.77 1.82
C TRP A 31 -8.63 14.59 0.61
N HIS A 32 -9.57 15.01 -0.24
CA HIS A 32 -9.32 15.76 -1.48
C HIS A 32 -8.28 15.09 -2.41
N LEU A 33 -8.38 13.77 -2.57
CA LEU A 33 -7.50 12.93 -3.40
C LEU A 33 -8.15 12.59 -4.74
N GLU A 34 -8.88 13.53 -5.33
CA GLU A 34 -9.51 13.38 -6.63
C GLU A 34 -8.61 14.00 -7.72
N LYS A 35 -8.46 13.32 -8.86
CA LYS A 35 -7.63 13.80 -9.98
C LYS A 35 -8.36 13.60 -11.32
N PRO A 36 -8.18 14.50 -12.30
CA PRO A 36 -8.72 14.28 -13.64
C PRO A 36 -8.00 13.11 -14.32
N ASN A 37 -8.75 12.26 -15.00
CA ASN A 37 -8.22 11.25 -15.91
C ASN A 37 -7.85 11.89 -17.27
N PHE A 38 -7.33 11.08 -18.21
CA PHE A 38 -6.99 11.53 -19.56
C PHE A 38 -8.19 12.08 -20.35
N ALA A 39 -9.42 11.70 -19.99
CA ALA A 39 -10.65 12.21 -20.58
C ALA A 39 -11.23 13.41 -19.81
N GLY A 40 -10.47 14.01 -18.87
CA GLY A 40 -10.90 15.15 -18.06
C GLY A 40 -11.92 14.83 -16.97
N SER A 41 -12.35 13.57 -16.83
CA SER A 41 -13.29 13.15 -15.79
C SER A 41 -12.57 13.02 -14.45
N VAL A 42 -13.15 13.58 -13.39
CA VAL A 42 -12.62 13.50 -12.03
C VAL A 42 -12.81 12.09 -11.49
N ILE A 43 -11.71 11.44 -11.09
CA ILE A 43 -11.71 10.09 -10.54
C ILE A 43 -10.98 10.06 -9.18
N PRO A 44 -11.34 9.13 -8.28
CA PRO A 44 -10.59 8.89 -7.05
C PRO A 44 -9.17 8.43 -7.38
N ALA A 45 -8.15 9.11 -6.84
CA ALA A 45 -6.76 8.80 -7.12
C ALA A 45 -6.17 7.73 -6.19
N ALA A 46 -6.66 7.63 -4.95
CA ALA A 46 -6.08 6.76 -3.91
C ALA A 46 -6.89 5.47 -3.66
N THR A 47 -7.21 4.73 -4.74
CA THR A 47 -8.00 3.47 -4.64
C THR A 47 -7.25 2.35 -3.92
N GLY A 48 -5.92 2.39 -3.90
CA GLY A 48 -5.07 1.42 -3.19
C GLY A 48 -5.29 1.39 -1.67
N LEU A 49 -5.77 2.49 -1.08
CA LEU A 49 -6.09 2.53 0.35
C LEU A 49 -7.22 1.55 0.70
N THR A 50 -8.19 1.37 -0.20
CA THR A 50 -9.28 0.39 -0.02
C THR A 50 -8.73 -1.04 0.04
N PHE A 51 -7.75 -1.36 -0.81
CA PHE A 51 -7.07 -2.67 -0.78
C PHE A 51 -6.35 -2.89 0.54
N LEU A 52 -5.64 -1.87 1.05
CA LEU A 52 -4.93 -1.97 2.31
C LEU A 52 -5.87 -2.22 3.49
N LEU A 53 -6.98 -1.48 3.57
CA LEU A 53 -7.97 -1.61 4.64
C LEU A 53 -8.65 -3.00 4.63
N ILE A 54 -9.09 -3.47 3.47
CA ILE A 54 -9.76 -4.77 3.36
C ILE A 54 -8.76 -5.91 3.55
N GLY A 55 -7.55 -5.78 3.00
CA GLY A 55 -6.46 -6.71 3.24
C GLY A 55 -6.10 -6.82 4.73
N ALA A 56 -6.09 -5.70 5.46
CA ALA A 56 -5.84 -5.71 6.91
C ALA A 56 -6.94 -6.45 7.68
N VAL A 57 -8.22 -6.27 7.31
CA VAL A 57 -9.33 -7.02 7.92
C VAL A 57 -9.20 -8.52 7.63
N VAL A 58 -8.95 -8.91 6.37
CA VAL A 58 -8.75 -10.32 5.99
C VAL A 58 -7.58 -10.94 6.74
N TYR A 59 -6.46 -10.21 6.84
CA TYR A 59 -5.28 -10.66 7.57
C TYR A 59 -5.55 -10.84 9.06
N ALA A 60 -6.27 -9.91 9.70
CA ALA A 60 -6.64 -9.99 11.11
C ALA A 60 -7.57 -11.17 11.43
N LEU A 61 -8.40 -11.58 10.45
CA LEU A 61 -9.32 -12.73 10.59
C LEU A 61 -8.68 -14.07 10.27
N LEU A 62 -7.51 -14.09 9.62
CA LEU A 62 -6.81 -15.31 9.24
C LEU A 62 -6.63 -16.35 10.38
N PRO A 63 -6.24 -15.97 11.62
CA PRO A 63 -6.10 -16.95 12.71
C PRO A 63 -7.40 -17.68 13.07
N THR A 64 -8.57 -17.08 12.82
CA THR A 64 -9.87 -17.74 13.08
C THR A 64 -10.11 -18.96 12.18
N THR A 65 -9.35 -19.09 11.10
CA THR A 65 -9.47 -20.18 10.13
C THR A 65 -8.57 -21.39 10.45
N GLY A 66 -7.83 -21.32 11.56
CA GLY A 66 -6.77 -22.26 11.92
C GLY A 66 -5.49 -22.08 11.10
N ALA A 67 -5.44 -21.08 10.20
CA ALA A 67 -4.25 -20.76 9.43
C ALA A 67 -3.23 -20.03 10.33
N THR A 68 -2.03 -20.60 10.41
CA THR A 68 -0.88 -20.03 11.12
C THR A 68 0.13 -19.35 10.19
N LEU A 69 -0.27 -19.14 8.93
CA LEU A 69 0.58 -18.66 7.83
C LEU A 69 1.45 -17.47 8.26
N GLY A 70 2.74 -17.76 8.50
CA GLY A 70 3.78 -16.76 8.64
C GLY A 70 3.59 -15.76 9.77
N PHE A 71 2.95 -16.12 10.89
CA PHE A 71 2.86 -15.21 12.06
C PHE A 71 4.24 -14.74 12.54
N ALA A 72 5.27 -15.56 12.41
CA ALA A 72 6.66 -15.19 12.70
C ALA A 72 7.16 -14.02 11.82
N TYR A 73 6.57 -13.84 10.63
CA TYR A 73 6.86 -12.76 9.69
C TYR A 73 5.78 -11.66 9.72
N ALA A 74 4.81 -11.72 10.64
CA ALA A 74 3.77 -10.70 10.76
C ALA A 74 4.34 -9.28 10.94
N PRO A 75 5.39 -9.04 11.75
CA PRO A 75 5.95 -7.70 11.91
C PRO A 75 6.52 -7.14 10.60
N SER A 76 7.28 -7.93 9.84
CA SER A 76 7.87 -7.49 8.57
C SER A 76 6.79 -7.28 7.50
N PHE A 77 5.82 -8.19 7.41
CA PHE A 77 4.68 -8.06 6.50
C PHE A 77 3.87 -6.79 6.77
N LEU A 78 3.44 -6.58 8.02
CA LEU A 78 2.63 -5.42 8.40
C LEU A 78 3.41 -4.11 8.19
N MET A 79 4.70 -4.07 8.55
CA MET A 79 5.55 -2.91 8.32
C MET A 79 5.63 -2.55 6.83
N VAL A 80 5.82 -3.53 5.96
CA VAL A 80 5.88 -3.30 4.51
C VAL A 80 4.51 -2.83 3.98
N CYS A 81 3.43 -3.53 4.31
CA CYS A 81 2.09 -3.18 3.84
C CYS A 81 1.67 -1.77 4.28
N VAL A 82 1.82 -1.45 5.56
CA VAL A 82 1.45 -0.14 6.11
C VAL A 82 2.42 0.94 5.62
N GLY A 83 3.73 0.67 5.66
CA GLY A 83 4.77 1.61 5.24
C GLY A 83 4.61 2.03 3.78
N PHE A 84 4.51 1.06 2.86
CA PHE A 84 4.27 1.36 1.45
C PHE A 84 2.86 1.91 1.18
N GLY A 85 1.87 1.52 1.98
CA GLY A 85 0.52 2.09 1.92
C GLY A 85 0.51 3.58 2.23
N ILE A 86 1.16 4.01 3.32
CA ILE A 86 1.31 5.43 3.69
C ILE A 86 2.13 6.17 2.64
N LEU A 87 3.20 5.56 2.15
CA LEU A 87 4.07 6.16 1.14
C LEU A 87 3.34 6.36 -0.20
N GLY A 88 2.50 5.40 -0.58
CA GLY A 88 1.60 5.49 -1.74
C GLY A 88 0.57 6.59 -1.55
N LEU A 89 -0.07 6.68 -0.38
CA LEU A 89 -1.02 7.74 -0.06
C LEU A 89 -0.39 9.14 -0.10
N PHE A 90 0.83 9.27 0.41
CA PHE A 90 1.60 10.51 0.37
C PHE A 90 1.90 10.93 -1.08
N ASP A 91 2.28 9.97 -1.93
CA ASP A 91 2.53 10.18 -3.36
C ASP A 91 1.22 10.52 -4.12
N ASP A 92 0.10 9.90 -3.75
CA ASP A 92 -1.20 10.22 -4.32
C ASP A 92 -1.64 11.64 -3.97
N LYS A 93 -1.33 12.13 -2.77
CA LYS A 93 -1.68 13.49 -2.33
C LYS A 93 -0.76 14.57 -2.90
N TYR A 94 0.56 14.37 -2.79
CA TYR A 94 1.55 15.41 -3.07
C TYR A 94 2.32 15.20 -4.38
N GLY A 95 2.13 14.04 -5.03
CA GLY A 95 2.85 13.68 -6.24
C GLY A 95 2.46 14.54 -7.43
N SER A 96 3.49 15.08 -8.09
CA SER A 96 3.38 15.82 -9.34
C SER A 96 3.86 14.97 -10.51
N ARG A 97 3.15 15.04 -11.64
CA ARG A 97 3.56 14.39 -12.90
C ARG A 97 4.67 15.15 -13.65
N ALA A 98 5.12 16.30 -13.13
CA ALA A 98 6.09 17.16 -13.81
C ALA A 98 7.49 16.54 -13.96
N VAL A 99 7.84 15.58 -13.08
CA VAL A 99 9.11 14.83 -13.14
C VAL A 99 8.77 13.36 -13.07
N GLY A 100 9.13 12.59 -14.10
CA GLY A 100 8.88 11.16 -14.19
C GLY A 100 10.17 10.33 -14.25
N GLY A 101 10.11 9.11 -13.74
CA GLY A 101 11.19 8.13 -13.84
C GLY A 101 12.28 8.26 -12.78
N PHE A 102 12.97 7.14 -12.52
CA PHE A 102 14.01 7.02 -11.50
C PHE A 102 15.15 8.03 -11.69
N LYS A 103 15.66 8.16 -12.93
CA LYS A 103 16.70 9.14 -13.28
C LYS A 103 16.24 10.58 -13.13
N GLY A 104 14.96 10.87 -13.37
CA GLY A 104 14.38 12.21 -13.22
C GLY A 104 14.31 12.64 -11.76
N HIS A 105 13.77 11.78 -10.89
CA HIS A 105 13.72 12.04 -9.45
C HIS A 105 15.11 12.13 -8.82
N LEU A 106 16.03 11.24 -9.20
CA LEU A 106 17.41 11.24 -8.70
C LEU A 106 18.19 12.47 -9.20
N GLY A 107 18.03 12.83 -10.47
CA GLY A 107 18.61 14.06 -11.02
C GLY A 107 18.03 15.34 -10.40
N SER A 108 16.75 15.35 -10.03
CA SER A 108 16.13 16.46 -9.31
C SER A 108 16.63 16.55 -7.87
N LEU A 109 16.83 15.40 -7.21
CA LEU A 109 17.41 15.32 -5.86
C LEU A 109 18.84 15.86 -5.84
N LEU A 110 19.67 15.47 -6.81
CA LEU A 110 21.04 15.99 -6.98
C LEU A 110 21.10 17.49 -7.28
N LYS A 111 20.02 18.06 -7.79
CA LYS A 111 19.85 19.51 -8.04
C LYS A 111 19.21 20.25 -6.86
N GLY A 112 19.05 19.60 -5.70
CA GLY A 112 18.46 20.21 -4.51
C GLY A 112 16.94 20.42 -4.57
N LYS A 113 16.24 19.79 -5.52
CA LYS A 113 14.77 19.87 -5.68
C LYS A 113 14.14 18.53 -5.29
N PRO A 114 13.89 18.28 -3.99
CA PRO A 114 13.30 17.03 -3.53
C PRO A 114 11.90 16.87 -4.10
N THR A 115 11.63 15.69 -4.66
CA THR A 115 10.32 15.31 -5.20
C THR A 115 9.69 14.22 -4.34
N THR A 116 8.38 14.02 -4.41
CA THR A 116 7.71 12.88 -3.74
C THR A 116 8.31 11.55 -4.18
N GLY A 117 8.70 11.43 -5.45
CA GLY A 117 9.40 10.25 -5.97
C GLY A 117 10.75 10.00 -5.29
N ALA A 118 11.50 11.03 -4.92
CA ALA A 118 12.75 10.87 -4.18
C ALA A 118 12.50 10.41 -2.73
N ILE A 119 11.48 10.96 -2.06
CA ILE A 119 11.05 10.49 -0.73
C ILE A 119 10.63 9.02 -0.81
N LYS A 120 9.87 8.64 -1.84
CA LYS A 120 9.44 7.27 -2.09
C LYS A 120 10.60 6.30 -2.24
N LEU A 121 11.65 6.72 -2.94
CA LEU A 121 12.86 5.90 -3.09
C LEU A 121 13.61 5.71 -1.78
N ILE A 122 13.83 6.78 -1.02
CA ILE A 122 14.59 6.71 0.23
C ILE A 122 13.81 5.92 1.28
N VAL A 123 12.56 6.29 1.52
CA VAL A 123 11.72 5.65 2.54
C VAL A 123 11.40 4.20 2.15
N GLY A 124 11.08 3.96 0.87
CA GLY A 124 10.86 2.60 0.36
C GLY A 124 12.10 1.72 0.48
N GLY A 125 13.29 2.26 0.20
CA GLY A 125 14.57 1.56 0.39
C GLY A 125 14.84 1.21 1.84
N ILE A 126 14.61 2.16 2.77
CA ILE A 126 14.73 1.91 4.21
C ILE A 126 13.75 0.83 4.67
N LEU A 127 12.48 0.91 4.25
CA LEU A 127 11.46 -0.10 4.58
C LEU A 127 11.86 -1.50 4.08
N ALA A 128 12.42 -1.60 2.87
CA ALA A 128 12.88 -2.87 2.31
C ALA A 128 14.07 -3.46 3.10
N LEU A 129 15.05 -2.64 3.47
CA LEU A 129 16.20 -3.07 4.27
C LEU A 129 15.78 -3.50 5.68
N LEU A 130 14.87 -2.75 6.32
CA LEU A 130 14.32 -3.12 7.62
C LEU A 130 13.54 -4.44 7.52
N ALA A 131 12.75 -4.63 6.46
CA ALA A 131 12.01 -5.87 6.26
C ALA A 131 12.97 -7.05 6.09
N ALA A 132 14.02 -6.90 5.29
CA ALA A 132 15.06 -7.92 5.12
C ALA A 132 15.76 -8.24 6.45
N PHE A 133 16.08 -7.24 7.26
CA PHE A 133 16.65 -7.43 8.59
C PHE A 133 15.71 -8.20 9.52
N LEU A 134 14.42 -7.84 9.55
CA LEU A 134 13.43 -8.53 10.37
C LEU A 134 13.25 -9.99 9.94
N ILE A 135 13.19 -10.25 8.62
CA ILE A 135 13.10 -11.61 8.09
C ILE A 135 14.34 -12.41 8.49
N HIS A 136 15.55 -11.87 8.29
CA HIS A 136 16.78 -12.52 8.71
C HIS A 136 16.79 -12.82 10.22
N ARG A 137 16.33 -11.89 11.06
CA ARG A 137 16.22 -12.11 12.50
C ARG A 137 15.21 -13.21 12.84
N THR A 138 14.10 -13.30 12.12
CA THR A 138 13.11 -14.37 12.30
C THR A 138 13.68 -15.74 11.91
N ASP A 139 14.52 -15.80 10.87
CA ASP A 139 15.08 -17.05 10.35
C ASP A 139 16.27 -17.58 11.18
N TRP A 140 17.11 -16.67 11.70
CA TRP A 140 18.41 -17.00 12.30
C TRP A 140 18.58 -16.53 13.75
N GLY A 141 17.55 -15.90 14.33
CA GLY A 141 17.60 -15.31 15.67
C GLY A 141 16.88 -16.11 16.75
#